data_AF-A0A953T7G6-F1
#
_entry.id   AF-A0A953T7G6-F1
#
_cell.length_a   1.000
_cell.length_b   1.000
_cell.length_c   1.000
_cell.angle_alpha   90.00
_cell.angle_beta   90.00
_cell.angle_gamma   90.00
#
_symmetry.space_group_name_H-M   'P 1'
#
loop_
_entity.id
_entity.type
_entity.pdbx_description
1 polymer ?
#
loop_
_entity_poly.entity_id
_entity_poly.type
_entity_poly.pdbx_seq_one_letter_code
_entity_poly.pdbx_strand_id
1 'polypeptide(L)'
;MELRTAMLKARQILDEELSSPTVSYKLAVPPLSSGSAALLSQIGTVLTLSQVRSQRPRPVFEDPAAFRFESMNCDLLRVLLSQLSESARPQFLRLVQTRFLSGLACRKEHSNIYPKWDNLISELPLVVEFLTRNGGKEELFGALEAKDTPIIPGHVLMLAQIEDMIALNYTVFSDSEYDRLGSAVTSFGSLAAAFADKHREKTPGNAGGYGKIIYRGLGSISLLNLRNEIVRICNGIIEECQKAKYLYLKGSLLEGLNLEVNQDKLKVEGYLRRFGFTPLLNGSLDEADRLYHEQATPFDFKSSIGHIRSFLENLQKEAIPKIHAKYGGSLPMKWGEGLTYLLQQGILSKAEQQFAVHFFTLISDEGVHPLIAEREFARLARNMVIEYALLFLSKLEKLGLAL
;
A
#
# COMPACT_ATOMS: atom_id res chain seq x y z
N MET A 1 -1.74 -21.89 29.52
CA MET A 1 -2.33 -23.16 29.03
C MET A 1 -1.21 -24.10 28.61
N GLU A 2 -1.32 -25.39 28.90
CA GLU A 2 -0.36 -26.40 28.45
C GLU A 2 -0.37 -26.60 26.92
N LEU A 3 0.80 -26.75 26.31
CA LEU A 3 0.97 -26.87 24.85
C LEU A 3 0.14 -28.03 24.30
N ARG A 4 0.18 -29.20 24.94
CA ARG A 4 -0.56 -30.40 24.50
C ARG A 4 -2.07 -30.15 24.44
N THR A 5 -2.61 -29.42 25.42
CA THR A 5 -4.04 -29.06 25.45
C THR A 5 -4.38 -28.09 24.34
N ALA A 6 -3.53 -27.10 24.10
CA ALA A 6 -3.69 -26.16 22.98
C ALA A 6 -3.70 -26.89 21.63
N MET A 7 -2.83 -27.88 21.44
CA MET A 7 -2.77 -28.67 20.21
C MET A 7 -4.05 -29.46 19.95
N LEU A 8 -4.61 -30.12 20.99
CA LEU A 8 -5.84 -30.87 20.85
C LEU A 8 -7.02 -29.95 20.47
N LYS A 9 -7.09 -28.77 21.08
CA LYS A 9 -8.09 -27.76 20.75
C LYS A 9 -7.90 -27.19 19.34
N ALA A 10 -6.66 -26.90 18.95
CA ALA A 10 -6.36 -26.41 17.60
C ALA A 10 -6.76 -27.42 16.53
N ARG A 11 -6.53 -28.72 16.79
CA ARG A 11 -6.98 -29.79 15.89
C ARG A 11 -8.50 -29.80 15.76
N GLN A 12 -9.24 -29.68 16.86
CA GLN A 12 -10.72 -29.61 16.80
C GLN A 12 -11.20 -28.42 15.97
N ILE A 13 -10.58 -27.24 16.13
CA ILE A 13 -10.91 -26.05 15.34
C ILE A 13 -10.63 -26.27 13.86
N LEU A 14 -9.49 -26.87 13.52
CA LEU A 14 -9.11 -27.13 12.12
C LEU A 14 -9.97 -28.23 11.48
N ASP A 15 -10.38 -29.25 12.23
CA ASP A 15 -11.28 -30.29 11.76
C ASP A 15 -12.72 -29.73 11.57
N GLU A 16 -13.12 -28.73 12.38
CA GLU A 16 -14.35 -27.95 12.18
C GLU A 16 -14.24 -27.04 10.94
N GLU A 17 -13.13 -26.33 10.74
CA GLU A 17 -12.91 -25.51 9.53
C GLU A 17 -12.99 -26.35 8.26
N LEU A 18 -12.47 -27.58 8.30
CA LEU A 18 -12.60 -28.52 7.20
C LEU A 18 -14.07 -28.85 6.90
N SER A 19 -14.98 -28.75 7.87
CA SER A 19 -16.40 -29.08 7.75
C SER A 19 -17.29 -27.87 7.46
N SER A 20 -16.99 -26.73 8.07
CA SER A 20 -17.71 -25.47 7.93
C SER A 20 -16.70 -24.32 7.84
N PRO A 21 -16.16 -24.05 6.64
CA PRO A 21 -15.15 -23.02 6.45
C PRO A 21 -15.62 -21.64 6.90
N THR A 22 -14.76 -20.90 7.59
CA THR A 22 -15.05 -19.57 8.14
C THR A 22 -14.19 -18.47 7.51
N VAL A 23 -13.17 -18.83 6.75
CA VAL A 23 -12.29 -17.89 6.04
C VAL A 23 -13.07 -17.06 5.03
N SER A 24 -13.08 -15.74 5.24
CA SER A 24 -13.75 -14.81 4.33
C SER A 24 -13.07 -13.44 4.29
N TYR A 25 -13.27 -12.74 3.18
CA TYR A 25 -12.95 -11.33 3.03
C TYR A 25 -14.24 -10.57 2.77
N LYS A 26 -14.36 -9.38 3.35
CA LYS A 26 -15.49 -8.47 3.15
C LYS A 26 -14.98 -7.07 2.82
N LEU A 27 -15.76 -6.33 2.05
CA LEU A 27 -15.47 -4.92 1.79
C LEU A 27 -15.60 -4.15 3.13
N ALA A 28 -14.58 -3.39 3.48
CA ALA A 28 -14.64 -2.48 4.61
C ALA A 28 -15.51 -1.28 4.19
N VAL A 29 -16.66 -1.10 4.84
CA VAL A 29 -17.48 0.10 4.64
C VAL A 29 -16.83 1.24 5.44
N PRO A 30 -16.41 2.35 4.81
CA PRO A 30 -15.89 3.49 5.56
C PRO A 30 -17.00 4.07 6.45
N PRO A 31 -16.69 4.58 7.66
CA PRO A 31 -17.66 5.35 8.43
C PRO A 31 -18.16 6.54 7.59
N LEU A 32 -19.47 6.82 7.65
CA LEU A 32 -20.22 7.84 6.89
C LEU A 32 -19.83 9.30 7.23
N SER A 33 -18.55 9.61 7.27
CA SER A 33 -18.04 10.95 7.52
C SER A 33 -17.07 11.35 6.41
N SER A 34 -17.63 12.04 5.41
CA SER A 34 -17.01 12.97 4.42
C SER A 34 -17.40 12.64 2.97
N GLY A 35 -18.31 13.44 2.40
CA GLY A 35 -18.47 13.58 0.94
C GLY A 35 -18.99 12.34 0.18
N SER A 36 -20.28 12.03 0.34
CA SER A 36 -20.97 10.85 -0.22
C SER A 36 -20.99 10.71 -1.76
N ALA A 37 -20.48 11.67 -2.54
CA ALA A 37 -20.51 11.58 -4.01
C ALA A 37 -19.24 10.96 -4.64
N ALA A 38 -18.05 11.23 -4.08
CA ALA A 38 -16.80 10.67 -4.58
C ALA A 38 -16.58 9.21 -4.14
N LEU A 39 -17.09 8.86 -2.96
CA LEU A 39 -17.03 7.51 -2.41
C LEU A 39 -17.87 6.52 -3.26
N LEU A 40 -19.06 6.94 -3.71
CA LEU A 40 -19.91 6.10 -4.57
C LEU A 40 -19.31 5.88 -5.97
N SER A 41 -18.54 6.84 -6.51
CA SER A 41 -17.82 6.64 -7.78
C SER A 41 -16.58 5.76 -7.66
N GLN A 42 -15.89 5.75 -6.50
CA GLN A 42 -14.80 4.80 -6.24
C GLN A 42 -15.31 3.39 -5.91
N ILE A 43 -16.48 3.28 -5.25
CA ILE A 43 -17.18 2.02 -5.00
C ILE A 43 -17.74 1.42 -6.31
N GLY A 44 -18.07 2.26 -7.30
CA GLY A 44 -18.60 1.84 -8.61
C GLY A 44 -17.63 1.03 -9.49
N THR A 45 -16.34 1.02 -9.17
CA THR A 45 -15.28 0.28 -9.91
C THR A 45 -14.67 -0.88 -9.14
N VAL A 46 -15.17 -1.20 -7.93
CA VAL A 46 -14.70 -2.37 -7.19
C VAL A 46 -15.26 -3.62 -7.86
N LEU A 47 -14.39 -4.34 -8.58
CA LEU A 47 -14.67 -5.70 -9.02
C LEU A 47 -15.23 -6.49 -7.83
N THR A 48 -16.37 -7.16 -8.01
CA THR A 48 -16.89 -8.07 -6.99
C THR A 48 -15.80 -9.10 -6.63
N LEU A 49 -15.77 -9.60 -5.39
CA LEU A 49 -14.77 -10.63 -4.98
C LEU A 49 -14.74 -11.82 -5.95
N SER A 50 -15.91 -12.19 -6.51
CA SER A 50 -16.00 -13.23 -7.54
C SER A 50 -15.26 -12.86 -8.83
N GLN A 51 -15.33 -11.60 -9.27
CA GLN A 51 -14.62 -11.12 -10.46
C GLN A 51 -13.12 -11.02 -10.21
N VAL A 52 -12.70 -10.55 -9.03
CA VAL A 52 -11.27 -10.52 -8.64
C VAL A 52 -10.68 -11.93 -8.69
N ARG A 53 -11.35 -12.90 -8.05
CA ARG A 53 -10.92 -14.30 -7.99
C ARG A 53 -10.99 -15.06 -9.32
N SER A 54 -11.73 -14.54 -10.29
CA SER A 54 -11.81 -15.12 -11.65
C SER A 54 -10.59 -14.77 -12.52
N GLN A 55 -9.80 -13.77 -12.12
CA GLN A 55 -8.63 -13.32 -12.85
C GLN A 55 -7.36 -13.97 -12.28
N ARG A 56 -6.40 -14.26 -13.15
CA ARG A 56 -5.04 -14.67 -12.77
C ARG A 56 -4.01 -14.04 -13.72
N PRO A 57 -3.05 -13.24 -13.22
CA PRO A 57 -2.91 -12.82 -11.81
C PRO A 57 -4.13 -12.01 -11.33
N ARG A 58 -4.42 -12.02 -10.04
CA ARG A 58 -5.45 -11.15 -9.46
C ARG A 58 -4.99 -9.68 -9.51
N PRO A 59 -5.91 -8.72 -9.65
CA PRO A 59 -5.59 -7.31 -9.44
C PRO A 59 -5.25 -7.08 -7.96
N VAL A 60 -4.09 -6.47 -7.69
CA VAL A 60 -3.69 -6.07 -6.34
C VAL A 60 -4.24 -4.68 -6.07
N PHE A 61 -5.07 -4.55 -5.03
CA PHE A 61 -5.68 -3.28 -4.66
C PHE A 61 -4.67 -2.37 -3.97
N GLU A 62 -4.66 -1.09 -4.37
CA GLU A 62 -3.77 -0.08 -3.81
C GLU A 62 -4.14 0.31 -2.37
N ASP A 63 -5.43 0.28 -2.02
CA ASP A 63 -5.88 0.49 -0.64
C ASP A 63 -5.95 -0.86 0.11
N PRO A 64 -5.01 -1.16 1.03
CA PRO A 64 -5.01 -2.41 1.78
C PRO A 64 -6.11 -2.47 2.85
N ALA A 65 -6.77 -1.35 3.15
CA ALA A 65 -7.87 -1.28 4.10
C ALA A 65 -9.24 -1.53 3.44
N ALA A 66 -9.31 -1.56 2.10
CA ALA A 66 -10.55 -1.77 1.36
C ALA A 66 -11.23 -3.11 1.69
N PHE A 67 -10.45 -4.12 2.08
CA PHE A 67 -10.96 -5.44 2.45
C PHE A 67 -10.50 -5.87 3.83
N ARG A 68 -11.43 -6.43 4.60
CA ARG A 68 -11.19 -7.00 5.92
C ARG A 68 -11.28 -8.51 5.87
N PHE A 69 -10.25 -9.17 6.40
CA PHE A 69 -10.28 -10.60 6.69
C PHE A 69 -11.13 -10.88 7.94
N GLU A 70 -12.01 -11.88 7.84
CA GLU A 70 -12.84 -12.37 8.94
C GLU A 70 -12.84 -13.90 8.96
N SER A 71 -12.62 -14.47 10.15
CA SER A 71 -12.74 -15.92 10.39
C SER A 71 -12.86 -16.18 11.89
N MET A 72 -13.99 -16.78 12.29
CA MET A 72 -14.23 -17.21 13.68
C MET A 72 -13.17 -18.23 14.13
N ASN A 73 -12.83 -19.20 13.27
CA ASN A 73 -11.86 -20.22 13.63
C ASN A 73 -10.44 -19.66 13.71
N CYS A 74 -10.09 -18.62 12.94
CA CYS A 74 -8.83 -17.90 13.10
C CYS A 74 -8.76 -17.19 14.44
N ASP A 75 -9.85 -16.52 14.85
CA ASP A 75 -9.93 -15.85 16.15
C ASP A 75 -9.81 -16.86 17.31
N LEU A 76 -10.40 -18.05 17.20
CA LEU A 76 -10.22 -19.11 18.19
C LEU A 76 -8.76 -19.60 18.26
N LEU A 77 -8.08 -19.80 17.13
CA LEU A 77 -6.67 -20.17 17.12
C LEU A 77 -5.79 -19.07 17.74
N ARG A 78 -6.12 -17.79 17.52
CA ARG A 78 -5.45 -16.64 18.14
C ARG A 78 -5.62 -16.64 19.65
N VAL A 79 -6.84 -16.93 20.12
CA VAL A 79 -7.10 -17.11 21.57
C VAL A 79 -6.22 -18.22 22.13
N LEU A 80 -6.12 -19.38 21.46
CA LEU A 80 -5.23 -20.45 21.91
C LEU A 80 -3.76 -20.00 21.99
N LEU A 81 -3.26 -19.32 20.96
CA LEU A 81 -1.89 -18.81 20.91
C LEU A 81 -1.60 -17.81 22.04
N SER A 82 -2.56 -16.92 22.34
CA SER A 82 -2.43 -15.92 23.40
C SER A 82 -2.34 -16.54 24.80
N GLN A 83 -2.95 -17.71 25.02
CA GLN A 83 -2.95 -18.43 26.29
C GLN A 83 -1.70 -19.29 26.51
N LEU A 84 -0.81 -19.38 25.52
CA LEU A 84 0.47 -20.08 25.62
C LEU A 84 1.56 -19.15 26.16
N SER A 85 2.53 -19.71 26.88
CA SER A 85 3.76 -19.01 27.22
C SER A 85 4.55 -18.64 25.97
N GLU A 86 5.34 -17.57 26.02
CA GLU A 86 6.14 -17.13 24.87
C GLU A 86 7.06 -18.22 24.34
N SER A 87 7.65 -19.02 25.23
CA SER A 87 8.49 -20.18 24.88
C SER A 87 7.76 -21.29 24.12
N ALA A 88 6.44 -21.43 24.31
CA ALA A 88 5.65 -22.49 23.69
C ALA A 88 5.06 -22.08 22.32
N ARG A 89 4.98 -20.78 22.03
CA ARG A 89 4.38 -20.26 20.79
C ARG A 89 5.05 -20.77 19.51
N PRO A 90 6.39 -20.76 19.37
CA PRO A 90 7.05 -21.28 18.16
C PRO A 90 6.82 -22.79 17.94
N GLN A 91 6.68 -23.55 19.03
CA GLN A 91 6.35 -24.98 18.92
C GLN A 91 4.90 -25.15 18.44
N PHE A 92 3.97 -24.36 18.95
CA PHE A 92 2.58 -24.38 18.50
C PHE A 92 2.43 -24.00 17.02
N LEU A 93 3.10 -22.95 16.55
CA LEU A 93 3.07 -22.54 15.14
C LEU A 93 3.62 -23.63 14.21
N ARG A 94 4.76 -24.24 14.56
CA ARG A 94 5.31 -25.40 13.83
C ARG A 94 4.34 -26.57 13.77
N LEU A 95 3.62 -26.83 14.86
CA LEU A 95 2.63 -27.90 14.89
C LEU A 95 1.42 -27.60 14.00
N VAL A 96 0.97 -26.35 13.94
CA VAL A 96 -0.07 -25.92 12.98
C VAL A 96 0.43 -26.07 11.54
N GLN A 97 1.69 -25.72 11.27
CA GLN A 97 2.33 -25.90 9.96
C GLN A 97 2.38 -27.36 9.50
N THR A 98 2.44 -28.34 10.41
CA THR A 98 2.42 -29.77 10.02
C THR A 98 1.16 -30.17 9.23
N ARG A 99 0.09 -29.37 9.24
CA ARG A 99 -1.10 -29.61 8.39
C ARG A 99 -0.80 -29.47 6.89
N PHE A 100 0.20 -28.68 6.50
CA PHE A 100 0.66 -28.64 5.11
C PHE A 100 1.34 -29.94 4.67
N LEU A 101 1.89 -30.68 5.64
CA LEU A 101 2.71 -31.87 5.43
C LEU A 101 1.96 -33.18 5.72
N SER A 102 0.78 -33.12 6.36
CA SER A 102 0.08 -34.29 6.88
C SER A 102 -1.35 -34.42 6.37
N GLY A 103 -1.72 -35.65 6.00
CA GLY A 103 -3.07 -35.99 5.58
C GLY A 103 -3.44 -35.45 4.19
N LEU A 104 -4.75 -35.38 3.93
CA LEU A 104 -5.29 -34.83 2.69
C LEU A 104 -5.72 -33.37 2.83
N ALA A 105 -5.85 -32.88 4.07
CA ALA A 105 -6.33 -31.56 4.42
C ALA A 105 -7.53 -31.09 3.58
N CYS A 106 -8.40 -32.04 3.20
CA CYS A 106 -9.47 -31.84 2.26
C CYS A 106 -10.61 -32.85 2.49
N ARG A 107 -11.82 -32.43 2.15
CA ARG A 107 -13.02 -33.29 2.08
C ARG A 107 -13.87 -32.91 0.87
N LYS A 108 -14.69 -33.84 0.41
CA LYS A 108 -15.71 -33.54 -0.60
C LYS A 108 -16.83 -32.70 -0.04
N GLU A 109 -17.26 -31.72 -0.83
CA GLU A 109 -18.38 -30.84 -0.54
C GLU A 109 -19.11 -30.48 -1.84
N HIS A 110 -20.40 -30.76 -1.89
CA HIS A 110 -21.24 -30.57 -3.08
C HIS A 110 -22.06 -29.28 -3.03
N SER A 111 -22.22 -28.69 -1.85
CA SER A 111 -22.89 -27.40 -1.69
C SER A 111 -22.05 -26.24 -2.25
N ASN A 112 -22.68 -25.09 -2.45
CA ASN A 112 -22.03 -23.89 -2.98
C ASN A 112 -21.34 -23.09 -1.86
N ILE A 113 -20.33 -23.70 -1.24
CA ILE A 113 -19.49 -23.08 -0.19
C ILE A 113 -18.18 -22.55 -0.81
N TYR A 114 -17.63 -21.49 -0.21
CA TYR A 114 -16.31 -20.94 -0.50
C TYR A 114 -15.42 -21.05 0.76
N PRO A 115 -14.10 -21.32 0.64
CA PRO A 115 -13.34 -21.61 -0.58
C PRO A 115 -13.50 -23.06 -1.06
N LYS A 116 -13.58 -23.29 -2.37
CA LYS A 116 -13.81 -24.63 -2.96
C LYS A 116 -13.12 -24.81 -4.31
N TRP A 117 -12.58 -26.01 -4.55
CA TRP A 117 -11.96 -26.42 -5.82
C TRP A 117 -12.34 -27.87 -6.14
N ASP A 118 -12.87 -28.13 -7.34
CA ASP A 118 -13.28 -29.48 -7.77
C ASP A 118 -14.15 -30.24 -6.75
N ASN A 119 -15.11 -29.53 -6.14
CA ASN A 119 -15.96 -30.03 -5.04
C ASN A 119 -15.17 -30.48 -3.81
N LEU A 120 -14.01 -29.89 -3.56
CA LEU A 120 -13.20 -30.08 -2.36
C LEU A 120 -13.13 -28.76 -1.58
N ILE A 121 -13.24 -28.87 -0.27
CA ILE A 121 -12.93 -27.80 0.70
C ILE A 121 -11.75 -28.24 1.57
N SER A 122 -11.08 -27.29 2.19
CA SER A 122 -9.83 -27.50 2.93
C SER A 122 -9.73 -26.56 4.11
N GLU A 123 -9.06 -27.00 5.19
CA GLU A 123 -8.66 -26.13 6.29
C GLU A 123 -7.39 -25.31 5.99
N LEU A 124 -6.64 -25.61 4.92
CA LEU A 124 -5.36 -24.95 4.65
C LEU A 124 -5.45 -23.43 4.39
N PRO A 125 -6.53 -22.86 3.81
CA PRO A 125 -6.76 -21.42 3.79
C PRO A 125 -6.71 -20.78 5.19
N LEU A 126 -7.29 -21.42 6.20
CA LEU A 126 -7.24 -20.94 7.57
C LEU A 126 -5.81 -21.05 8.14
N VAL A 127 -5.13 -22.17 7.87
CA VAL A 127 -3.75 -22.40 8.34
C VAL A 127 -2.82 -21.31 7.82
N VAL A 128 -2.88 -20.96 6.53
CA VAL A 128 -2.01 -19.94 5.94
C VAL A 128 -2.30 -18.54 6.47
N GLU A 129 -3.57 -18.17 6.62
CA GLU A 129 -3.98 -16.90 7.23
C GLU A 129 -3.51 -16.79 8.68
N PHE A 130 -3.72 -17.84 9.47
CA PHE A 130 -3.32 -17.88 10.87
C PHE A 130 -1.81 -17.76 11.02
N LEU A 131 -1.02 -18.56 10.28
CA LEU A 131 0.44 -18.50 10.35
C LEU A 131 0.95 -17.12 9.94
N THR A 132 0.48 -16.59 8.83
CA THR A 132 0.98 -15.32 8.30
C THR A 132 0.68 -14.15 9.23
N ARG A 133 -0.52 -14.09 9.82
CA ARG A 133 -0.95 -12.97 10.66
C ARG A 133 -0.49 -13.06 12.12
N ASN A 134 0.12 -14.17 12.54
CA ASN A 134 0.43 -14.41 13.96
C ASN A 134 1.88 -14.89 14.19
N GLY A 135 2.81 -14.43 13.36
CA GLY A 135 4.25 -14.66 13.53
C GLY A 135 4.75 -16.04 13.07
N GLY A 136 3.95 -16.77 12.28
CA GLY A 136 4.27 -18.08 11.72
C GLY A 136 4.73 -18.07 10.26
N LYS A 137 5.21 -16.94 9.75
CA LYS A 137 5.62 -16.79 8.35
C LYS A 137 6.84 -17.64 7.99
N GLU A 138 7.77 -17.80 8.92
CA GLU A 138 8.93 -18.68 8.75
C GLU A 138 8.51 -20.13 8.56
N GLU A 139 7.51 -20.58 9.31
CA GLU A 139 6.91 -21.91 9.17
C GLU A 139 6.19 -22.06 7.82
N LEU A 140 5.46 -21.03 7.38
CA LEU A 140 4.83 -21.02 6.05
C LEU A 140 5.87 -21.14 4.93
N PHE A 141 6.91 -20.30 4.94
CA PHE A 141 7.98 -20.34 3.93
C PHE A 141 8.68 -21.69 3.96
N GLY A 142 9.02 -22.20 5.14
CA GLY A 142 9.63 -23.52 5.30
C GLY A 142 8.78 -24.65 4.70
N ALA A 143 7.45 -24.58 4.79
CA ALA A 143 6.56 -25.57 4.17
C ALA A 143 6.54 -25.49 2.63
N LEU A 144 6.57 -24.27 2.07
CA LEU A 144 6.59 -24.04 0.62
C LEU A 144 7.95 -24.40 0.00
N GLU A 145 9.04 -24.19 0.75
CA GLU A 145 10.42 -24.44 0.33
C GLU A 145 10.85 -25.92 0.51
N ALA A 146 10.13 -26.69 1.34
CA ALA A 146 10.45 -28.08 1.63
C ALA A 146 10.28 -28.99 0.41
N LYS A 147 11.35 -29.74 0.08
CA LYS A 147 11.42 -30.62 -1.11
C LYS A 147 10.61 -31.91 -0.97
N ASP A 148 10.29 -32.28 0.26
CA ASP A 148 9.55 -33.48 0.63
C ASP A 148 8.07 -33.20 0.95
N THR A 149 7.61 -31.95 0.78
CA THR A 149 6.20 -31.60 0.93
C THR A 149 5.35 -32.44 -0.02
N PRO A 150 4.36 -33.21 0.48
CA PRO A 150 3.47 -33.98 -0.38
C PRO A 150 2.65 -33.03 -1.25
N ILE A 151 2.26 -33.45 -2.46
CA ILE A 151 1.35 -32.65 -3.30
C ILE A 151 -0.07 -33.19 -3.12
N ILE A 152 -0.94 -32.37 -2.51
CA ILE A 152 -2.32 -32.72 -2.19
C ILE A 152 -3.30 -31.64 -2.69
N PRO A 153 -4.58 -31.97 -2.92
CA PRO A 153 -5.60 -31.02 -3.37
C PRO A 153 -5.72 -29.76 -2.52
N GLY A 154 -5.52 -29.85 -1.20
CA GLY A 154 -5.64 -28.71 -0.30
C GLY A 154 -4.68 -27.57 -0.62
N HIS A 155 -3.54 -27.87 -1.24
CA HIS A 155 -2.57 -26.85 -1.64
C HIS A 155 -3.13 -25.90 -2.69
N VAL A 156 -4.09 -26.32 -3.52
CA VAL A 156 -4.78 -25.41 -4.44
C VAL A 156 -5.51 -24.31 -3.66
N LEU A 157 -6.25 -24.69 -2.63
CA LEU A 157 -7.02 -23.75 -1.80
C LEU A 157 -6.11 -22.90 -0.92
N MET A 158 -5.03 -23.47 -0.40
CA MET A 158 -3.97 -22.74 0.31
C MET A 158 -3.37 -21.63 -0.56
N LEU A 159 -2.94 -21.96 -1.79
CA LEU A 159 -2.34 -21.00 -2.70
C LEU A 159 -3.37 -19.96 -3.17
N ALA A 160 -4.61 -20.36 -3.42
CA ALA A 160 -5.69 -19.43 -3.76
C ALA A 160 -6.02 -18.45 -2.61
N GLN A 161 -5.78 -18.85 -1.37
CA GLN A 161 -5.87 -17.96 -0.20
C GLN A 161 -4.69 -16.99 -0.15
N ILE A 162 -3.48 -17.44 -0.48
CA ILE A 162 -2.32 -16.54 -0.62
C ILE A 162 -2.60 -15.47 -1.68
N GLU A 163 -3.16 -15.84 -2.85
CA GLU A 163 -3.61 -14.85 -3.85
C GLU A 163 -4.62 -13.84 -3.26
N ASP A 164 -5.58 -14.29 -2.42
CA ASP A 164 -6.53 -13.38 -1.73
C ASP A 164 -5.80 -12.45 -0.76
N MET A 165 -4.81 -12.96 -0.02
CA MET A 165 -4.04 -12.17 0.93
C MET A 165 -3.27 -11.06 0.23
N ILE A 166 -2.57 -11.36 -0.86
CA ILE A 166 -1.80 -10.37 -1.61
C ILE A 166 -2.74 -9.39 -2.32
N ALA A 167 -3.72 -9.89 -3.05
CA ALA A 167 -4.60 -9.06 -3.86
C ALA A 167 -5.43 -8.08 -3.01
N LEU A 168 -5.98 -8.55 -1.89
CA LEU A 168 -6.95 -7.80 -1.09
C LEU A 168 -6.29 -7.04 0.08
N ASN A 169 -5.10 -7.46 0.51
CA ASN A 169 -4.34 -6.76 1.55
C ASN A 169 -2.84 -7.05 1.41
N TYR A 170 -2.20 -6.36 0.46
CA TYR A 170 -0.78 -6.58 0.16
C TYR A 170 0.15 -6.25 1.34
N THR A 171 -0.31 -5.62 2.42
CA THR A 171 0.52 -5.31 3.59
C THR A 171 0.69 -6.46 4.57
N VAL A 172 0.03 -7.60 4.31
CA VAL A 172 0.15 -8.81 5.13
C VAL A 172 1.58 -9.38 5.10
N PHE A 173 2.29 -9.20 3.99
CA PHE A 173 3.72 -9.46 3.85
C PHE A 173 4.47 -8.15 3.67
N SER A 174 5.69 -8.04 4.21
CA SER A 174 6.57 -6.91 3.95
C SER A 174 7.18 -6.97 2.54
N ASP A 175 7.77 -5.86 2.09
CA ASP A 175 8.49 -5.79 0.80
C ASP A 175 9.59 -6.87 0.68
N SER A 176 10.36 -7.10 1.76
CA SER A 176 11.40 -8.14 1.78
C SER A 176 10.83 -9.57 1.82
N GLU A 177 9.67 -9.77 2.45
CA GLU A 177 8.98 -11.06 2.50
C GLU A 177 8.41 -11.45 1.12
N TYR A 178 8.07 -10.48 0.27
CA TYR A 178 7.59 -10.76 -1.09
C TYR A 178 8.63 -11.41 -2.01
N ASP A 179 9.91 -11.07 -1.86
CA ASP A 179 11.00 -11.72 -2.60
C ASP A 179 11.14 -13.20 -2.21
N ARG A 180 11.04 -13.47 -0.90
CA ARG A 180 11.07 -14.83 -0.40
C ARG A 180 9.81 -15.60 -0.82
N LEU A 181 8.63 -15.00 -0.71
CA LEU A 181 7.38 -15.62 -1.12
C LEU A 181 7.42 -16.02 -2.61
N GLY A 182 7.87 -15.11 -3.49
CA GLY A 182 8.04 -15.41 -4.92
C GLY A 182 8.97 -16.61 -5.17
N SER A 183 10.09 -16.67 -4.47
CA SER A 183 11.05 -17.77 -4.56
C SER A 183 10.48 -19.09 -4.02
N ALA A 184 9.76 -19.04 -2.90
CA ALA A 184 9.13 -20.19 -2.26
C ALA A 184 8.02 -20.80 -3.13
N VAL A 185 7.13 -19.98 -3.70
CA VAL A 185 6.06 -20.50 -4.58
C VAL A 185 6.59 -20.98 -5.93
N THR A 186 7.70 -20.44 -6.42
CA THR A 186 8.40 -20.95 -7.61
C THR A 186 8.93 -22.37 -7.35
N SER A 187 9.54 -22.58 -6.19
CA SER A 187 10.04 -23.89 -5.76
C SER A 187 8.90 -24.89 -5.59
N PHE A 188 7.80 -24.46 -4.95
CA PHE A 188 6.61 -25.28 -4.75
C PHE A 188 5.93 -25.66 -6.07
N GLY A 189 5.79 -24.73 -7.01
CA GLY A 189 5.24 -25.00 -8.34
C GLY A 189 6.09 -26.00 -9.14
N SER A 190 7.42 -25.90 -9.03
CA SER A 190 8.36 -26.84 -9.64
C SER A 190 8.26 -28.24 -9.03
N LEU A 191 8.08 -28.33 -7.71
CA LEU A 191 7.83 -29.58 -7.00
C LEU A 191 6.53 -30.24 -7.48
N ALA A 192 5.45 -29.47 -7.62
CA ALA A 192 4.18 -29.96 -8.13
C ALA A 192 4.26 -30.48 -9.58
N ALA A 193 5.02 -29.78 -10.44
CA ALA A 193 5.29 -30.23 -11.80
C ALA A 193 6.07 -31.56 -11.82
N ALA A 194 7.16 -31.65 -11.07
CA ALA A 194 7.98 -32.87 -10.97
C ALA A 194 7.21 -34.05 -10.38
N PHE A 195 6.35 -33.81 -9.38
CA PHE A 195 5.44 -34.81 -8.83
C PHE A 195 4.54 -35.39 -9.93
N ALA A 196 3.94 -34.54 -10.75
CA ALA A 196 3.05 -35.00 -11.82
C ALA A 196 3.80 -35.83 -12.89
N ASP A 197 5.01 -35.42 -13.26
CA ASP A 197 5.81 -36.11 -14.26
C ASP A 197 6.28 -37.49 -13.78
N LYS A 198 6.70 -37.62 -12.50
CA LYS A 198 7.04 -38.91 -11.88
C LYS A 198 5.89 -39.91 -11.88
N HIS A 199 4.65 -39.42 -11.75
CA HIS A 199 3.45 -40.25 -11.75
C HIS A 199 2.93 -40.57 -13.17
N ARG A 200 3.34 -39.80 -14.18
CA ARG A 200 3.08 -40.10 -15.60
C ARG A 200 3.78 -41.38 -16.05
N GLU A 201 5.05 -41.55 -15.68
CA GLU A 201 5.89 -42.69 -16.09
C GLU A 201 5.42 -44.03 -15.51
N LYS A 202 4.66 -44.01 -14.41
CA LYS A 202 4.26 -45.22 -13.67
C LYS A 202 2.91 -45.80 -14.06
N THR A 203 2.22 -45.24 -15.07
CA THR A 203 0.90 -45.73 -15.50
C THR A 203 1.05 -46.59 -16.77
N PRO A 204 1.02 -47.94 -16.68
CA PRO A 204 1.17 -48.80 -17.86
C PRO A 204 -0.08 -48.70 -18.73
N GLY A 205 0.09 -48.44 -20.03
CA GLY A 205 -0.99 -48.53 -21.03
C GLY A 205 -1.66 -47.21 -21.44
N ASN A 206 -1.34 -46.07 -20.81
CA ASN A 206 -1.82 -44.76 -21.26
C ASN A 206 -0.77 -44.12 -22.17
N ALA A 207 -0.92 -44.31 -23.48
CA ALA A 207 -0.16 -43.60 -24.50
C ALA A 207 -0.47 -42.09 -24.41
N GLY A 208 0.31 -41.35 -23.61
CA GLY A 208 0.42 -39.88 -23.69
C GLY A 208 -0.35 -39.04 -22.65
N GLY A 209 -1.20 -39.60 -21.79
CA GLY A 209 -2.03 -38.84 -20.84
C GLY A 209 -1.54 -38.86 -19.39
N TYR A 210 -1.68 -37.75 -18.65
CA TYR A 210 -1.58 -37.73 -17.19
C TYR A 210 -2.73 -38.58 -16.60
N GLY A 211 -2.39 -39.53 -15.73
CA GLY A 211 -3.36 -40.41 -15.06
C GLY A 211 -4.16 -39.70 -13.96
N LYS A 212 -5.14 -40.41 -13.40
CA LYS A 212 -5.78 -39.99 -12.14
C LYS A 212 -5.05 -40.60 -10.96
N ILE A 213 -4.89 -39.85 -9.88
CA ILE A 213 -4.33 -40.34 -8.62
C ILE A 213 -5.47 -40.62 -7.64
N ILE A 214 -5.37 -41.70 -6.88
CA ILE A 214 -6.37 -42.06 -5.86
C ILE A 214 -5.88 -41.58 -4.51
N TYR A 215 -6.60 -40.62 -3.93
CA TYR A 215 -6.40 -40.20 -2.55
C TYR A 215 -7.43 -40.89 -1.64
N ARG A 216 -6.95 -41.50 -0.55
CA ARG A 216 -7.78 -42.28 0.38
C ARG A 216 -8.88 -41.40 1.01
N GLY A 217 -10.14 -41.63 0.66
CA GLY A 217 -11.28 -40.84 1.17
C GLY A 217 -11.74 -39.70 0.26
N LEU A 218 -10.97 -39.36 -0.78
CA LEU A 218 -11.37 -38.39 -1.82
C LEU A 218 -11.61 -39.07 -3.18
N GLY A 219 -11.09 -40.28 -3.38
CA GLY A 219 -11.22 -40.99 -4.65
C GLY A 219 -10.26 -40.46 -5.69
N SER A 220 -10.66 -40.54 -6.96
CA SER A 220 -9.80 -40.33 -8.12
C SER A 220 -9.78 -38.85 -8.54
N ILE A 221 -8.62 -38.21 -8.49
CA ILE A 221 -8.41 -36.80 -8.86
C ILE A 221 -7.52 -36.73 -10.10
N SER A 222 -7.85 -35.83 -11.02
CA SER A 222 -7.04 -35.57 -12.22
C SER A 222 -5.70 -34.93 -11.82
N LEU A 223 -4.61 -35.66 -12.04
CA LEU A 223 -3.26 -35.18 -11.75
C LEU A 223 -2.89 -33.98 -12.62
N LEU A 224 -3.35 -33.96 -13.88
CA LEU A 224 -3.15 -32.83 -14.78
C LEU A 224 -3.85 -31.57 -14.27
N ASN A 225 -5.09 -31.69 -13.81
CA ASN A 225 -5.84 -30.53 -13.30
C ASN A 225 -5.19 -30.00 -12.03
N LEU A 226 -4.80 -30.89 -11.10
CA LEU A 226 -4.10 -30.51 -9.87
C LEU A 226 -2.79 -29.77 -10.17
N ARG A 227 -1.94 -30.35 -11.04
CA ARG A 227 -0.67 -29.76 -11.49
C ARG A 227 -0.89 -28.39 -12.12
N ASN A 228 -1.76 -28.33 -13.14
CA ASN A 228 -1.98 -27.11 -13.89
C ASN A 228 -2.54 -26.00 -12.99
N GLU A 229 -3.40 -26.36 -12.03
CA GLU A 229 -3.95 -25.39 -11.10
C GLU A 229 -2.90 -24.85 -10.14
N ILE A 230 -2.10 -25.71 -9.51
CA ILE A 230 -1.00 -25.28 -8.63
C ILE A 230 -0.02 -24.38 -9.38
N VAL A 231 0.47 -24.82 -10.55
CA VAL A 231 1.44 -24.06 -11.35
C VAL A 231 0.85 -22.72 -11.78
N ARG A 232 -0.42 -22.70 -12.21
CA ARG A 232 -1.11 -21.47 -12.61
C ARG A 232 -1.22 -20.47 -11.45
N ILE A 233 -1.56 -20.94 -10.25
CA ILE A 233 -1.65 -20.09 -9.06
C ILE A 233 -0.25 -19.59 -8.65
N CYS A 234 0.76 -20.45 -8.63
CA CYS A 234 2.13 -20.04 -8.31
C CYS A 234 2.62 -18.92 -9.23
N ASN A 235 2.38 -19.03 -10.54
CA ASN A 235 2.71 -17.96 -11.49
C ASN A 235 1.94 -16.67 -11.22
N GLY A 236 0.65 -16.76 -10.89
CA GLY A 236 -0.17 -15.63 -10.47
C GLY A 236 0.39 -14.92 -9.25
N ILE A 237 0.73 -15.68 -8.20
CA ILE A 237 1.34 -15.16 -6.97
C ILE A 237 2.66 -14.43 -7.27
N ILE A 238 3.51 -14.96 -8.15
CA ILE A 238 4.79 -14.30 -8.51
C ILE A 238 4.54 -12.91 -9.09
N GLU A 239 3.58 -12.77 -10.02
CA GLU A 239 3.23 -11.48 -10.59
C GLU A 239 2.56 -10.54 -9.57
N GLU A 240 1.72 -11.08 -8.68
CA GLU A 240 1.09 -10.35 -7.59
C GLU A 240 2.12 -9.82 -6.58
N CYS A 241 3.15 -10.62 -6.25
CA CYS A 241 4.28 -10.18 -5.43
C CYS A 241 4.96 -8.94 -6.05
N GLN A 242 5.24 -8.96 -7.36
CA GLN A 242 5.86 -7.81 -8.03
C GLN A 242 4.99 -6.56 -7.97
N LYS A 243 3.67 -6.71 -8.13
CA LYS A 243 2.71 -5.60 -7.99
C LYS A 243 2.68 -5.07 -6.56
N ALA A 244 2.68 -5.93 -5.55
CA ALA A 244 2.72 -5.53 -4.14
C ALA A 244 4.00 -4.75 -3.80
N LYS A 245 5.15 -5.21 -4.29
CA LYS A 245 6.43 -4.48 -4.15
C LYS A 245 6.40 -3.11 -4.84
N TYR A 246 5.81 -3.02 -6.03
CA TYR A 246 5.61 -1.74 -6.69
C TYR A 246 4.74 -0.80 -5.86
N LEU A 247 3.68 -1.30 -5.20
CA LEU A 247 2.85 -0.48 -4.32
C LEU A 247 3.60 -0.01 -3.07
N TYR A 248 4.49 -0.83 -2.51
CA TYR A 248 5.40 -0.38 -1.45
C TYR A 248 6.33 0.74 -1.93
N LEU A 249 6.98 0.56 -3.09
CA LEU A 249 7.83 1.57 -3.70
C LEU A 249 7.06 2.86 -3.99
N LYS A 250 5.87 2.75 -4.57
CA LYS A 250 4.97 3.87 -4.85
C LYS A 250 4.62 4.60 -3.56
N GLY A 251 4.25 3.87 -2.50
CA GLY A 251 3.98 4.43 -1.17
C GLY A 251 5.18 5.21 -0.64
N SER A 252 6.37 4.60 -0.60
CA SER A 252 7.58 5.26 -0.09
C SER A 252 8.00 6.47 -0.92
N LEU A 253 7.79 6.44 -2.24
CA LEU A 253 8.12 7.55 -3.14
C LEU A 253 7.10 8.68 -3.12
N LEU A 254 5.88 8.44 -2.61
CA LEU A 254 4.84 9.46 -2.54
C LEU A 254 4.62 9.98 -1.11
N GLU A 255 5.15 9.29 -0.09
CA GLU A 255 5.02 9.70 1.29
C GLU A 255 5.64 11.09 1.52
N GLY A 256 4.79 12.05 1.92
CA GLY A 256 5.20 13.44 2.15
C GLY A 256 5.49 14.27 0.89
N LEU A 257 5.36 13.69 -0.31
CA LEU A 257 5.59 14.36 -1.59
C LEU A 257 4.28 14.86 -2.21
N ASN A 258 4.19 16.16 -2.48
CA ASN A 258 3.15 16.73 -3.33
C ASN A 258 3.74 16.97 -4.73
N LEU A 259 3.47 16.03 -5.65
CA LEU A 259 4.02 16.07 -7.02
C LEU A 259 3.59 17.32 -7.80
N GLU A 260 2.36 17.78 -7.60
CA GLU A 260 1.82 18.98 -8.27
C GLU A 260 2.59 20.22 -7.83
N VAL A 261 2.70 20.44 -6.52
CA VAL A 261 3.46 21.56 -5.95
C VAL A 261 4.93 21.53 -6.39
N ASN A 262 5.55 20.36 -6.49
CA ASN A 262 6.93 20.25 -6.94
C ASN A 262 7.08 20.61 -8.43
N GLN A 263 6.10 20.27 -9.27
CA GLN A 263 6.07 20.73 -10.67
C GLN A 263 5.82 22.25 -10.74
N ASP A 264 4.99 22.78 -9.86
CA ASP A 264 4.70 24.20 -9.78
C ASP A 264 5.88 25.02 -9.29
N LYS A 265 6.73 24.46 -8.42
CA LYS A 265 8.03 25.06 -8.06
C LYS A 265 8.91 25.28 -9.30
N LEU A 266 9.00 24.29 -10.19
CA LEU A 266 9.78 24.43 -11.44
C LEU A 266 9.22 25.54 -12.33
N LYS A 267 7.90 25.71 -12.37
CA LYS A 267 7.26 26.84 -13.08
C LYS A 267 7.61 28.17 -12.43
N VAL A 268 7.55 28.26 -11.09
CA VAL A 268 7.96 29.45 -10.32
C VAL A 268 9.41 29.81 -10.63
N GLU A 269 10.35 28.87 -10.53
CA GLU A 269 11.77 29.10 -10.86
C GLU A 269 11.96 29.55 -12.32
N GLY A 270 11.15 29.01 -13.23
CA GLY A 270 11.11 29.42 -14.65
C GLY A 270 10.63 30.86 -14.82
N TYR A 271 9.57 31.25 -14.11
CA TYR A 271 9.09 32.64 -14.06
C TYR A 271 10.14 33.58 -13.49
N LEU A 272 10.76 33.23 -12.36
CA LEU A 272 11.77 34.05 -11.71
C LEU A 272 12.96 34.32 -12.61
N ARG A 273 13.44 33.30 -13.32
CA ARG A 273 14.51 33.43 -14.32
C ARG A 273 14.09 34.29 -15.51
N ARG A 274 12.94 34.00 -16.10
CA ARG A 274 12.42 34.73 -17.27
C ARG A 274 12.17 36.20 -16.96
N PHE A 275 11.73 36.48 -15.74
CA PHE A 275 11.46 37.83 -15.28
C PHE A 275 12.72 38.45 -14.61
N GLY A 276 13.91 37.85 -14.72
CA GLY A 276 15.14 38.49 -14.22
C GLY A 276 15.10 38.89 -12.73
N PHE A 277 14.40 38.12 -11.90
CA PHE A 277 14.53 38.20 -10.45
C PHE A 277 15.93 37.76 -10.04
N THR A 278 16.37 38.15 -8.84
CA THR A 278 17.69 37.78 -8.36
C THR A 278 17.82 36.25 -8.23
N PRO A 279 18.99 35.66 -8.56
CA PRO A 279 19.24 34.23 -8.34
C PRO A 279 19.10 33.83 -6.87
N LEU A 280 19.28 34.78 -5.94
CA LEU A 280 19.10 34.58 -4.50
C LEU A 280 17.66 34.15 -4.16
N LEU A 281 16.67 34.61 -4.92
CA LEU A 281 15.28 34.24 -4.72
C LEU A 281 15.06 32.73 -4.96
N ASN A 282 15.59 32.21 -6.07
CA ASN A 282 15.58 30.76 -6.34
C ASN A 282 16.38 30.00 -5.27
N GLY A 283 17.57 30.50 -4.91
CA GLY A 283 18.39 29.89 -3.86
C GLY A 283 17.69 29.81 -2.50
N SER A 284 16.78 30.74 -2.19
CA SER A 284 15.97 30.69 -0.97
C SER A 284 14.96 29.54 -0.98
N LEU A 285 14.31 29.27 -2.13
CA LEU A 285 13.43 28.10 -2.29
C LEU A 285 14.21 26.78 -2.24
N ASP A 286 15.37 26.73 -2.90
CA ASP A 286 16.22 25.54 -2.91
C ASP A 286 16.75 25.21 -1.52
N GLU A 287 17.15 26.21 -0.74
CA GLU A 287 17.59 26.01 0.63
C GLU A 287 16.43 25.58 1.55
N ALA A 288 15.24 26.14 1.36
CA ALA A 288 14.05 25.68 2.08
C ALA A 288 13.74 24.20 1.82
N ASP A 289 13.90 23.74 0.57
CA ASP A 289 13.74 22.34 0.18
C ASP A 289 14.85 21.46 0.78
N ARG A 290 16.11 21.92 0.73
CA ARG A 290 17.25 21.19 1.30
C ARG A 290 17.07 20.92 2.79
N LEU A 291 16.51 21.89 3.51
CA LEU A 291 16.21 21.80 4.95
C LEU A 291 14.95 20.99 5.25
N TYR A 292 14.11 20.71 4.24
CA TYR A 292 12.89 19.90 4.37
C TYR A 292 13.14 18.50 3.80
N HIS A 293 13.74 17.62 4.62
CA HIS A 293 13.99 16.22 4.28
C HIS A 293 13.50 15.26 5.38
N GLU A 294 13.47 13.96 5.09
CA GLU A 294 12.88 12.95 5.99
C GLU A 294 13.54 12.86 7.37
N GLN A 295 14.87 13.10 7.42
CA GLN A 295 15.68 13.08 8.64
C GLN A 295 15.88 14.48 9.26
N ALA A 296 15.15 15.49 8.78
CA ALA A 296 15.29 16.86 9.24
C ALA A 296 14.84 17.02 10.70
N THR A 297 15.55 17.87 11.44
CA THR A 297 15.23 18.19 12.82
C THR A 297 14.21 19.33 12.89
N PRO A 298 13.55 19.53 14.05
CA PRO A 298 12.68 20.69 14.24
C PRO A 298 13.36 22.05 14.03
N PHE A 299 14.69 22.13 14.16
CA PHE A 299 15.47 23.33 13.84
C PHE A 299 15.64 23.54 12.34
N ASP A 300 15.78 22.46 11.57
CA ASP A 300 15.82 22.51 10.11
C ASP A 300 14.47 22.97 9.56
N PHE A 301 13.36 22.48 10.12
CA PHE A 301 12.01 22.94 9.75
C PHE A 301 11.81 24.43 10.03
N LYS A 302 12.27 24.92 11.19
CA LYS A 302 12.23 26.36 11.49
C LYS A 302 13.03 27.18 10.48
N SER A 303 14.22 26.70 10.12
CA SER A 303 15.08 27.36 9.15
C SER A 303 14.45 27.36 7.75
N SER A 304 13.87 26.24 7.33
CA SER A 304 13.09 26.11 6.10
C SER A 304 11.94 27.12 6.03
N ILE A 305 11.14 27.24 7.10
CA ILE A 305 10.07 28.25 7.20
C ILE A 305 10.62 29.67 7.09
N GLY A 306 11.78 29.94 7.72
CA GLY A 306 12.47 31.23 7.61
C GLY A 306 12.86 31.59 6.17
N HIS A 307 13.36 30.62 5.40
CA HIS A 307 13.66 30.78 3.98
C HIS A 307 12.38 31.01 3.16
N ILE A 308 11.32 30.23 3.39
CA ILE A 308 10.03 30.36 2.71
C ILE A 308 9.39 31.74 2.95
N ARG A 309 9.43 32.25 4.19
CA ARG A 309 8.98 33.61 4.51
C ARG A 309 9.79 34.68 3.78
N SER A 310 11.12 34.54 3.82
CA SER A 310 12.03 35.50 3.19
C SER A 310 11.87 35.51 1.68
N PHE A 311 11.64 34.35 1.06
CA PHE A 311 11.30 34.23 -0.34
C PHE A 311 10.04 35.02 -0.67
N LEU A 312 8.95 34.81 0.08
CA LEU A 312 7.67 35.46 -0.14
C LEU A 312 7.81 36.99 -0.07
N GLU A 313 8.48 37.51 0.96
CA GLU A 313 8.73 38.94 1.13
C GLU A 313 9.56 39.53 -0.02
N ASN A 314 10.66 38.87 -0.39
CA ASN A 314 11.55 39.35 -1.44
C ASN A 314 10.93 39.24 -2.85
N LEU A 315 10.09 38.24 -3.09
CA LEU A 315 9.32 38.10 -4.33
C LEU A 315 8.50 39.37 -4.61
N GLN A 316 7.79 39.86 -3.60
CA GLN A 316 7.01 41.07 -3.74
C GLN A 316 7.91 42.32 -3.84
N LYS A 317 8.94 42.40 -2.99
CA LYS A 317 9.88 43.53 -2.95
C LYS A 317 10.58 43.75 -4.29
N GLU A 318 10.97 42.68 -4.98
CA GLU A 318 11.61 42.76 -6.30
C GLU A 318 10.59 43.04 -7.43
N ALA A 319 9.35 42.57 -7.30
CA ALA A 319 8.30 42.81 -8.29
C ALA A 319 7.78 44.27 -8.27
N ILE A 320 7.61 44.86 -7.08
CA ILE A 320 6.98 46.17 -6.87
C ILE A 320 7.60 47.30 -7.72
N PRO A 321 8.94 47.50 -7.78
CA PRO A 321 9.53 48.58 -8.56
C PRO A 321 9.16 48.53 -10.04
N LYS A 322 9.04 47.33 -10.61
CA LYS A 322 8.69 47.13 -12.02
C LYS A 322 7.19 47.33 -12.28
N ILE A 323 6.35 46.91 -11.33
CA ILE A 323 4.91 47.20 -11.36
C ILE A 323 4.70 48.72 -11.27
N HIS A 324 5.40 49.38 -10.35
CA HIS A 324 5.37 50.82 -10.18
C HIS A 324 5.81 51.58 -11.44
N ALA A 325 6.84 51.10 -12.14
CA ALA A 325 7.25 51.70 -13.42
C ALA A 325 6.13 51.72 -14.48
N LYS A 326 5.18 50.77 -14.44
CA LYS A 326 4.04 50.71 -15.36
C LYS A 326 2.83 51.51 -14.89
N TYR A 327 2.50 51.44 -13.60
CA TYR A 327 1.24 51.98 -13.05
C TYR A 327 1.39 53.28 -12.26
N GLY A 328 2.61 53.69 -11.91
CA GLY A 328 2.91 54.93 -11.19
C GLY A 328 2.41 54.97 -9.74
N GLY A 329 2.31 56.18 -9.17
CA GLY A 329 1.87 56.42 -7.79
C GLY A 329 3.01 56.47 -6.77
N SER A 330 2.69 56.29 -5.48
CA SER A 330 3.69 56.18 -4.41
C SER A 330 4.28 54.79 -4.36
N LEU A 331 5.61 54.68 -4.36
CA LEU A 331 6.31 53.38 -4.28
C LEU A 331 6.16 52.80 -2.87
N PRO A 332 5.48 51.65 -2.70
CA PRO A 332 5.34 51.03 -1.39
C PRO A 332 6.67 50.42 -0.92
N MET A 333 7.00 50.59 0.36
CA MET A 333 8.29 50.14 0.93
C MET A 333 8.15 48.94 1.87
N LYS A 334 6.95 48.66 2.36
CA LYS A 334 6.65 47.55 3.28
C LYS A 334 5.70 46.53 2.65
N TRP A 335 5.77 45.28 3.10
CA TRP A 335 4.91 44.17 2.64
C TRP A 335 3.42 44.53 2.57
N GLY A 336 2.86 45.06 3.67
CA GLY A 336 1.43 45.43 3.75
C GLY A 336 1.05 46.59 2.82
N GLU A 337 1.93 47.57 2.66
CA GLU A 337 1.75 48.68 1.70
C GLU A 337 1.80 48.14 0.27
N GLY A 338 2.71 47.19 0.00
CA GLY A 338 2.83 46.48 -1.26
C GLY A 338 1.56 45.74 -1.65
N LEU A 339 0.98 44.96 -0.72
CA LEU A 339 -0.27 44.23 -0.98
C LEU A 339 -1.44 45.18 -1.23
N THR A 340 -1.49 46.30 -0.52
CA THR A 340 -2.50 47.35 -0.72
C THR A 340 -2.35 47.98 -2.10
N TYR A 341 -1.12 48.28 -2.51
CA TYR A 341 -0.82 48.81 -3.84
C TYR A 341 -1.22 47.83 -4.95
N LEU A 342 -0.89 46.54 -4.82
CA LEU A 342 -1.25 45.51 -5.78
C LEU A 342 -2.78 45.34 -5.93
N LEU A 343 -3.54 45.51 -4.84
CA LEU A 343 -5.01 45.56 -4.89
C LEU A 343 -5.51 46.79 -5.63
N GLN A 344 -4.97 47.98 -5.33
CA GLN A 344 -5.36 49.23 -5.97
C GLN A 344 -5.13 49.23 -7.48
N GLN A 345 -4.05 48.58 -7.94
CA GLN A 345 -3.74 48.41 -9.37
C GLN A 345 -4.48 47.23 -10.03
N GLY A 346 -5.39 46.56 -9.31
CA GLY A 346 -6.19 45.45 -9.84
C GLY A 346 -5.40 44.17 -10.16
N ILE A 347 -4.17 44.04 -9.65
CA ILE A 347 -3.32 42.87 -9.86
C ILE A 347 -3.78 41.74 -8.92
N LEU A 348 -4.06 42.08 -7.67
CA LEU A 348 -4.68 41.17 -6.71
C LEU A 348 -6.15 41.53 -6.50
N SER A 349 -6.99 40.53 -6.32
CA SER A 349 -8.34 40.68 -5.79
C SER A 349 -8.28 40.86 -4.27
N LYS A 350 -9.39 41.33 -3.68
CA LYS A 350 -9.51 41.47 -2.22
C LYS A 350 -9.31 40.14 -1.49
N ALA A 351 -9.83 39.04 -2.03
CA ALA A 351 -9.68 37.71 -1.42
C ALA A 351 -8.22 37.24 -1.44
N GLU A 352 -7.51 37.42 -2.56
CA GLU A 352 -6.10 37.07 -2.67
C GLU A 352 -5.20 37.93 -1.77
N GLN A 353 -5.52 39.23 -1.65
CA GLN A 353 -4.82 40.12 -0.73
C GLN A 353 -5.01 39.65 0.73
N GLN A 354 -6.23 39.36 1.14
CA GLN A 354 -6.53 38.88 2.49
C GLN A 354 -5.82 37.55 2.78
N PHE A 355 -5.85 36.62 1.83
CA PHE A 355 -5.10 35.38 1.91
C PHE A 355 -3.60 35.64 2.13
N ALA A 356 -2.98 36.47 1.29
CA ALA A 356 -1.55 36.79 1.39
C ALA A 356 -1.18 37.44 2.73
N VAL A 357 -2.04 38.35 3.24
CA VAL A 357 -1.86 38.98 4.57
C VAL A 357 -1.87 37.92 5.67
N HIS A 358 -2.96 37.14 5.76
CA HIS A 358 -3.12 36.18 6.85
C HIS A 358 -2.08 35.06 6.80
N PHE A 359 -1.74 34.62 5.58
CA PHE A 359 -0.74 33.59 5.40
C PHE A 359 0.67 34.09 5.78
N PHE A 360 1.05 35.31 5.36
CA PHE A 360 2.33 35.89 5.76
C PHE A 360 2.44 36.08 7.28
N THR A 361 1.35 36.50 7.95
CA THR A 361 1.29 36.60 9.42
C THR A 361 1.51 35.23 10.06
N LEU A 362 0.78 34.20 9.61
CA LEU A 362 0.91 32.84 10.15
C LEU A 362 2.35 32.30 10.04
N ILE A 363 2.98 32.43 8.87
CA ILE A 363 4.37 32.00 8.66
C ILE A 363 5.34 32.83 9.52
N SER A 364 5.06 34.11 9.71
CA SER A 364 5.91 35.00 10.51
C SER A 364 5.86 34.64 12.00
N ASP A 365 4.67 34.36 12.53
CA ASP A 365 4.48 33.98 13.93
C ASP A 365 5.16 32.64 14.21
N GLU A 366 4.93 31.64 13.35
CA GLU A 366 5.52 30.29 13.45
C GLU A 366 7.02 30.24 13.09
N GLY A 367 7.52 31.19 12.31
CA GLY A 367 8.95 31.31 12.00
C GLY A 367 9.77 31.99 13.12
N VAL A 368 9.12 32.77 14.00
CA VAL A 368 9.78 33.60 15.00
C VAL A 368 9.62 33.06 16.42
N HIS A 369 8.43 32.57 16.79
CA HIS A 369 8.08 32.29 18.19
C HIS A 369 8.29 30.86 18.71
N PRO A 370 8.25 29.80 17.88
CA PRO A 370 8.60 28.45 18.34
C PRO A 370 10.12 28.22 18.42
N LEU A 371 10.59 27.56 19.49
CA LEU A 371 11.96 27.00 19.56
C LEU A 371 12.14 25.83 18.58
N ILE A 372 11.02 25.20 18.18
CA ILE A 372 10.94 24.01 17.31
C ILE A 372 9.74 24.17 16.37
N ALA A 373 9.86 23.81 15.09
CA ALA A 373 8.73 23.78 14.17
C ALA A 373 8.31 22.34 13.85
N GLU A 374 7.01 22.12 13.66
CA GLU A 374 6.49 20.82 13.24
C GLU A 374 6.69 20.58 11.74
N ARG A 375 7.01 19.34 11.37
CA ARG A 375 7.21 18.92 9.97
C ARG A 375 6.00 19.23 9.10
N GLU A 376 4.80 18.95 9.60
CA GLU A 376 3.55 19.18 8.85
C GLU A 376 3.31 20.66 8.58
N PHE A 377 3.62 21.54 9.53
CA PHE A 377 3.51 22.96 9.31
C PHE A 377 4.52 23.45 8.26
N ALA A 378 5.77 23.02 8.33
CA ALA A 378 6.79 23.35 7.33
C ALA A 378 6.38 22.89 5.92
N ARG A 379 5.82 21.67 5.81
CA ARG A 379 5.27 21.12 4.57
C ARG A 379 4.15 22.00 3.99
N LEU A 380 3.18 22.38 4.81
CA LEU A 380 2.04 23.20 4.39
C LEU A 380 2.49 24.61 3.99
N ALA A 381 3.31 25.27 4.81
CA ALA A 381 3.83 26.61 4.53
C ALA A 381 4.63 26.65 3.23
N ARG A 382 5.55 25.69 3.03
CA ARG A 382 6.30 25.54 1.79
C ARG A 382 5.37 25.45 0.58
N ASN A 383 4.42 24.50 0.62
CA ASN A 383 3.54 24.26 -0.51
C ASN A 383 2.68 25.48 -0.84
N MET A 384 2.08 26.10 0.17
CA MET A 384 1.24 27.29 -0.02
C MET A 384 2.01 28.50 -0.55
N VAL A 385 3.29 28.68 -0.18
CA VAL A 385 4.13 29.76 -0.75
C VAL A 385 4.42 29.52 -2.23
N ILE A 386 4.73 28.27 -2.63
CA ILE A 386 4.94 27.93 -4.04
C ILE A 386 3.67 28.23 -4.86
N GLU A 387 2.51 27.79 -4.37
CA GLU A 387 1.22 28.02 -5.05
C GLU A 387 0.89 29.52 -5.15
N TYR A 388 1.07 30.26 -4.07
CA TYR A 388 0.87 31.72 -4.09
C TYR A 388 1.82 32.41 -5.07
N ALA A 389 3.09 32.01 -5.09
CA ALA A 389 4.07 32.57 -6.00
C ALA A 389 3.71 32.28 -7.47
N LEU A 390 3.24 31.06 -7.76
CA LEU A 390 2.76 30.70 -9.08
C LEU A 390 1.55 31.55 -9.51
N LEU A 391 0.56 31.70 -8.62
CA LEU A 391 -0.59 32.58 -8.85
C LEU A 391 -0.15 34.01 -9.14
N PHE A 392 0.73 34.56 -8.31
CA PHE A 392 1.20 35.94 -8.45
C PHE A 392 1.99 36.14 -9.76
N LEU A 393 2.97 35.28 -10.04
CA LEU A 393 3.83 35.37 -11.22
C LEU A 393 3.05 35.15 -12.52
N SER A 394 2.10 34.22 -12.55
CA SER A 394 1.24 34.01 -13.72
C SER A 394 0.34 35.22 -14.01
N LYS A 395 -0.08 35.96 -12.99
CA LYS A 395 -0.78 37.24 -13.18
C LYS A 395 0.13 38.32 -13.73
N LEU A 396 1.36 38.42 -13.24
CA LEU A 396 2.34 39.35 -13.81
C LEU A 396 2.59 39.03 -15.29
N GLU A 397 2.70 37.76 -15.65
CA GLU A 397 2.81 37.33 -17.06
C GLU A 397 1.64 37.83 -17.91
N LYS A 398 0.40 37.56 -17.47
CA LYS A 398 -0.83 37.94 -18.17
C LYS A 398 -0.93 39.45 -18.39
N LEU A 399 -0.39 40.24 -17.45
CA LEU A 399 -0.37 41.69 -17.53
C LEU A 399 0.80 42.23 -18.37
N GLY A 400 1.61 41.37 -18.99
CA GLY A 400 2.77 41.77 -19.76
C GLY A 400 3.83 42.48 -18.91
N LEU A 401 3.94 42.08 -17.65
CA LEU A 401 4.97 42.54 -16.70
C LEU A 401 6.15 41.56 -16.65
N ALA A 402 6.26 40.67 -17.65
CA ALA A 402 7.45 39.89 -17.88
C ALA A 402 8.62 40.85 -18.10
N LEU A 403 9.62 40.72 -17.23
CA LEU A 403 10.66 41.71 -17.03
C LEU A 403 11.71 41.74 -18.14
#